data_AF-A0A2R7TBP7-F1
#
_entry.id   AF-A0A2R7TBP7-F1
#
_cell.length_a   1.000
_cell.length_b   1.000
_cell.length_c   1.000
_cell.angle_alpha   90.00
_cell.angle_beta   90.00
_cell.angle_gamma   90.00
#
_symmetry.space_group_name_H-M   'P 1'
#
loop_
_entity.id
_entity.type
_entity.pdbx_description
1 polymer ?
#
loop_
_entity_poly.entity_id
_entity_poly.type
_entity_poly.pdbx_seq_one_letter_code
_entity_poly.pdbx_strand_id
1 'polypeptide(L)'
;MNMMQRLQSLPEIHLAADKAVVQTVHAYFAELYETEVRDKSVMESGEDHSEYLSQSIAEKTVIHRKYWSNPALFYVPCSISGAPRHNWSLLSNIEIFRNDDDDNRLFIFSAKYPFPSGGLSNRVYMLRVVDGALKFEHEFM
;
A
#
# COMPACT_ATOMS: atom_id res chain seq x y z
N MET A 1 20.82 -13.03 22.43
CA MET A 1 21.10 -13.65 21.11
C MET A 1 22.51 -13.25 20.69
N ASN A 2 23.39 -14.20 20.37
CA ASN A 2 24.79 -13.91 19.96
C ASN A 2 24.83 -13.50 18.48
N MET A 3 25.67 -12.51 18.12
CA MET A 3 25.92 -12.02 16.75
C MET A 3 26.14 -13.14 15.72
N MET A 4 26.84 -14.23 16.08
CA MET A 4 27.05 -15.40 15.20
C MET A 4 25.75 -16.14 14.84
N GLN A 5 24.84 -16.31 15.80
CA GLN A 5 23.54 -16.95 15.55
C GLN A 5 22.65 -16.06 14.70
N ARG A 6 22.79 -14.74 14.83
CA ARG A 6 22.06 -13.77 14.00
C ARG A 6 22.50 -13.84 12.54
N LEU A 7 23.81 -13.87 12.28
CA LEU A 7 24.36 -14.02 10.92
C LEU A 7 23.84 -15.27 10.21
N GLN A 8 23.69 -16.38 10.94
CA GLN A 8 23.18 -17.63 10.41
C GLN A 8 21.68 -17.58 10.07
N SER A 9 20.88 -16.82 10.82
CA SER A 9 19.43 -16.69 10.60
C SER A 9 19.01 -15.50 9.75
N LEU A 10 19.95 -14.63 9.34
CA LEU A 10 19.68 -13.46 8.49
C LEU A 10 18.81 -13.78 7.25
N PRO A 11 19.06 -14.85 6.48
CA PRO A 11 18.22 -15.17 5.32
C PRO A 11 16.76 -15.45 5.68
N GLU A 12 16.52 -16.15 6.79
CA GLU A 12 15.17 -16.47 7.26
C GLU A 12 14.45 -15.23 7.80
N ILE A 13 15.18 -14.38 8.55
CA ILE A 13 14.68 -13.09 9.04
C ILE A 13 14.29 -12.20 7.86
N HIS A 14 15.13 -12.16 6.83
CA HIS A 14 14.88 -11.37 5.62
C HIS A 14 13.64 -11.85 4.88
N LEU A 15 13.52 -13.16 4.66
CA LEU A 15 12.35 -13.74 4.01
C LEU A 15 11.05 -13.48 4.80
N ALA A 16 11.10 -13.57 6.13
CA ALA A 16 9.95 -13.28 6.99
C ALA A 16 9.54 -11.80 6.93
N ALA A 17 10.51 -10.88 6.98
CA ALA A 17 10.26 -9.44 6.86
C ALA A 17 9.67 -9.09 5.48
N ASP A 18 10.22 -9.66 4.40
CA ASP A 18 9.75 -9.41 3.04
C ASP A 18 8.31 -9.90 2.87
N LYS A 19 7.98 -11.09 3.39
CA LYS A 19 6.60 -11.59 3.44
C LYS A 19 5.67 -10.65 4.19
N ALA A 20 6.10 -10.13 5.34
CA ALA A 20 5.28 -9.19 6.12
C ALA A 20 5.02 -7.88 5.36
N VAL A 21 6.02 -7.36 4.63
CA VAL A 21 5.86 -6.19 3.75
C VAL A 21 4.84 -6.50 2.65
N VAL A 22 5.01 -7.59 1.89
CA VAL A 22 4.06 -7.99 0.83
C VAL A 22 2.64 -8.13 1.37
N GLN A 23 2.47 -8.82 2.50
CA GLN A 23 1.16 -9.02 3.13
C GLN A 23 0.50 -7.70 3.53
N THR A 24 1.28 -6.77 4.10
CA THR A 24 0.78 -5.46 4.51
C THR A 24 0.31 -4.65 3.30
N VAL A 25 1.13 -4.60 2.23
CA VAL A 25 0.77 -3.86 1.01
C VAL A 25 -0.42 -4.52 0.31
N HIS A 26 -0.44 -5.85 0.22
CA HIS A 26 -1.56 -6.58 -0.36
C HIS A 26 -2.88 -6.33 0.38
N ALA A 27 -2.87 -6.37 1.72
CA ALA A 27 -4.07 -6.11 2.52
C ALA A 27 -4.60 -4.69 2.30
N TYR A 28 -3.72 -3.69 2.28
CA TYR A 28 -4.09 -2.32 1.95
C TYR A 28 -4.69 -2.20 0.55
N PHE A 29 -4.07 -2.84 -0.45
CA PHE A 29 -4.56 -2.85 -1.83
C PHE A 29 -5.93 -3.51 -1.93
N ALA A 30 -6.13 -4.67 -1.29
CA ALA A 30 -7.38 -5.40 -1.31
C ALA A 30 -8.54 -4.56 -0.75
N GLU A 31 -8.39 -3.98 0.45
CA GLU A 31 -9.44 -3.17 1.08
C GLU A 31 -9.79 -1.91 0.28
N LEU A 32 -8.79 -1.23 -0.29
CA LEU A 32 -9.06 -0.08 -1.16
C LEU A 32 -9.71 -0.50 -2.49
N TYR A 33 -9.24 -1.60 -3.08
CA TYR A 33 -9.75 -2.07 -4.36
C TYR A 33 -11.24 -2.44 -4.29
N GLU A 34 -11.69 -3.06 -3.20
CA GLU A 34 -13.11 -3.34 -2.96
C GLU A 34 -13.97 -2.07 -2.97
N THR A 35 -13.47 -0.99 -2.36
CA THR A 35 -14.14 0.31 -2.36
C THR A 35 -14.10 0.96 -3.75
N GLU A 36 -12.97 0.89 -4.45
CA GLU A 36 -12.82 1.46 -5.79
C GLU A 36 -13.68 0.77 -6.86
N VAL A 37 -13.89 -0.54 -6.75
CA VAL A 37 -14.79 -1.29 -7.66
C VAL A 37 -16.24 -0.85 -7.48
N ARG A 38 -16.66 -0.61 -6.22
CA ARG A 38 -17.98 -0.01 -5.93
C ARG A 38 -18.07 1.40 -6.51
N ASP A 39 -17.06 2.24 -6.30
CA ASP A 39 -17.02 3.60 -6.85
C ASP A 39 -17.17 3.63 -8.37
N LYS A 40 -16.45 2.72 -9.05
CA LYS A 40 -16.57 2.56 -10.50
C LYS A 40 -18.00 2.25 -10.91
N SER A 41 -18.63 1.27 -10.27
CA SER A 41 -20.01 0.85 -10.59
C SER A 41 -21.00 1.99 -10.41
N VAL A 42 -20.83 2.80 -9.37
CA VAL A 42 -21.66 3.98 -9.07
C VAL A 42 -21.43 5.09 -10.10
N MET A 43 -20.18 5.39 -10.45
CA MET A 43 -19.87 6.40 -11.47
C MET A 43 -20.39 6.01 -12.86
N GLU A 44 -20.41 4.72 -13.18
CA GLU A 44 -20.97 4.20 -14.43
C GLU A 44 -22.51 4.24 -14.47
N SER A 45 -23.20 4.33 -13.32
CA SER A 45 -24.68 4.38 -13.29
C SER A 45 -25.26 5.74 -13.71
N GLY A 46 -24.47 6.83 -13.59
CA GLY A 46 -24.85 8.16 -14.06
C GLY A 46 -25.88 8.91 -13.19
N GLU A 47 -26.21 8.41 -12.01
CA GLU A 47 -27.13 9.06 -11.06
C GLU A 47 -26.40 10.12 -10.18
N ASP A 48 -27.14 10.95 -9.45
CA ASP A 48 -26.57 11.88 -8.46
C ASP A 48 -26.23 11.12 -7.17
N HIS A 49 -24.95 11.13 -6.80
CA HIS A 49 -24.36 10.27 -5.77
C HIS A 49 -23.69 11.06 -4.64
N SER A 50 -24.16 12.28 -4.36
CA SER A 50 -23.54 13.15 -3.34
C SER A 50 -23.40 12.50 -1.95
N GLU A 51 -24.40 11.73 -1.50
CA GLU A 51 -24.34 10.97 -0.24
C GLU A 51 -23.31 9.82 -0.30
N TYR A 52 -23.32 9.06 -1.40
CA TYR A 52 -22.37 7.96 -1.62
C TYR A 52 -20.92 8.46 -1.66
N LEU A 53 -20.67 9.59 -2.33
CA LEU A 53 -19.33 10.20 -2.42
C LEU A 53 -18.73 10.41 -1.04
N SER A 54 -19.51 11.02 -0.15
CA SER A 54 -19.09 11.32 1.23
C SER A 54 -18.84 10.03 2.01
N GLN A 55 -19.69 9.01 1.83
CA GLN A 55 -19.52 7.70 2.46
C GLN A 55 -18.26 6.97 1.98
N SER A 56 -18.02 6.92 0.67
CA SER A 56 -16.84 6.25 0.08
C SER A 56 -15.54 6.93 0.53
N ILE A 57 -15.49 8.27 0.53
CA ILE A 57 -14.32 9.01 1.04
C ILE A 57 -14.08 8.70 2.53
N ALA A 58 -15.14 8.65 3.35
CA ALA A 58 -15.01 8.30 4.76
C ALA A 58 -14.48 6.87 4.95
N GLU A 59 -14.97 5.90 4.19
CA GLU A 59 -14.51 4.50 4.24
C GLU A 59 -13.03 4.38 3.84
N LYS A 60 -12.63 5.00 2.71
CA LYS A 60 -11.22 5.05 2.30
C LYS A 60 -10.34 5.75 3.32
N THR A 61 -10.86 6.77 4.01
CA THR A 61 -10.12 7.46 5.08
C THR A 61 -9.89 6.53 6.28
N VAL A 62 -10.86 5.70 6.64
CA VAL A 62 -10.70 4.68 7.69
C VAL A 62 -9.63 3.65 7.30
N ILE A 63 -9.68 3.14 6.06
CA ILE A 63 -8.66 2.23 5.52
C ILE A 63 -7.29 2.91 5.54
N HIS A 64 -7.17 4.14 5.04
CA HIS A 64 -5.91 4.90 5.06
C HIS A 64 -5.34 5.02 6.47
N ARG A 65 -6.15 5.44 7.46
CA ARG A 65 -5.72 5.56 8.87
C ARG A 65 -5.27 4.22 9.48
N LYS A 66 -5.80 3.10 8.99
CA LYS A 66 -5.37 1.76 9.42
C LYS A 66 -3.97 1.41 8.92
N TYR A 67 -3.55 1.89 7.74
CA TYR A 67 -2.31 1.45 7.09
C TYR A 67 -1.20 2.51 7.07
N TRP A 68 -1.51 3.79 7.17
CA TRP A 68 -0.54 4.88 7.07
C TRP A 68 -0.14 5.43 8.44
N SER A 69 1.16 5.72 8.61
CA SER A 69 1.70 6.43 9.76
C SER A 69 1.88 7.93 9.52
N ASN A 70 2.05 8.34 8.27
CA ASN A 70 2.27 9.73 7.91
C ASN A 70 0.95 10.54 7.98
N PRO A 71 0.86 11.60 8.80
CA PRO A 71 -0.35 12.39 8.96
C PRO A 71 -0.56 13.45 7.86
N ALA A 72 0.35 13.55 6.89
CA ALA A 72 0.25 14.55 5.83
C ALA A 72 -1.05 14.41 5.04
N LEU A 73 -1.81 15.50 4.95
CA LEU A 73 -3.09 15.56 4.23
C LEU A 73 -2.98 15.16 2.76
N PHE A 74 -1.78 15.28 2.17
CA PHE A 74 -1.49 14.87 0.81
C PHE A 74 -1.84 13.40 0.51
N TYR A 75 -1.66 12.49 1.47
CA TYR A 75 -1.97 11.06 1.26
C TYR A 75 -3.43 10.70 1.56
N VAL A 76 -4.16 11.58 2.25
CA VAL A 76 -5.52 11.29 2.71
C VAL A 76 -6.46 11.23 1.51
N PRO A 77 -7.22 10.14 1.33
CA PRO A 77 -8.19 10.04 0.24
C PRO A 77 -9.20 11.19 0.29
N CYS A 78 -9.35 11.90 -0.82
CA CYS A 78 -10.21 13.09 -0.92
C CYS A 78 -11.20 13.04 -2.09
N SER A 79 -11.21 11.96 -2.86
CA SER A 79 -12.06 11.80 -4.04
C SER A 79 -12.35 10.33 -4.36
N ILE A 80 -13.28 10.10 -5.28
CA ILE A 80 -13.54 8.81 -5.90
C ILE A 80 -13.13 8.85 -7.38
N SER A 81 -12.93 7.68 -7.98
CA SER A 81 -12.58 7.55 -9.39
C SER A 81 -13.21 6.30 -9.97
N GLY A 82 -13.64 6.38 -11.23
CA GLY A 82 -14.12 5.23 -12.00
C GLY A 82 -13.00 4.29 -12.46
N ALA A 83 -11.75 4.58 -12.10
CA ALA A 83 -10.59 3.77 -12.42
C ALA A 83 -9.98 3.21 -11.13
N PRO A 84 -10.27 1.95 -10.76
CA PRO A 84 -9.63 1.29 -9.63
C PRO A 84 -8.10 1.25 -9.80
N ARG A 85 -7.39 1.78 -8.80
CA ARG A 85 -5.94 1.93 -8.81
C ARG A 85 -5.24 0.86 -7.98
N HIS A 86 -5.92 0.21 -7.06
CA HIS A 86 -5.31 -0.72 -6.10
C HIS A 86 -5.48 -2.19 -6.52
N ASN A 87 -5.60 -2.47 -7.82
CA ASN A 87 -5.70 -3.84 -8.30
C ASN A 87 -4.36 -4.57 -8.20
N TRP A 88 -4.22 -5.43 -7.19
CA TRP A 88 -3.00 -6.21 -6.95
C TRP A 88 -2.63 -7.13 -8.12
N SER A 89 -3.62 -7.68 -8.84
CA SER A 89 -3.37 -8.62 -9.95
C SER A 89 -2.60 -8.01 -11.13
N LEU A 90 -2.52 -6.67 -11.18
CA LEU A 90 -1.80 -5.92 -12.20
C LEU A 90 -0.36 -5.60 -11.80
N LEU A 91 0.04 -5.86 -10.56
CA LEU A 91 1.41 -5.66 -10.11
C LEU A 91 2.32 -6.77 -10.64
N SER A 92 3.52 -6.38 -11.08
CA SER A 92 4.56 -7.30 -11.54
C SER A 92 5.93 -6.82 -11.06
N ASN A 93 6.94 -7.70 -11.13
CA ASN A 93 8.33 -7.40 -10.74
C ASN A 93 8.41 -6.73 -9.36
N ILE A 94 7.81 -7.37 -8.35
CA ILE A 94 7.80 -6.87 -6.98
C ILE A 94 9.20 -7.05 -6.38
N GLU A 95 9.75 -5.96 -5.86
CA GLU A 95 11.05 -5.89 -5.20
C GLU A 95 10.90 -5.24 -3.83
N ILE A 96 11.69 -5.73 -2.86
CA ILE A 96 11.73 -5.17 -1.51
C ILE A 96 13.17 -4.81 -1.18
N PHE A 97 13.38 -3.53 -0.86
CA PHE A 97 14.66 -3.01 -0.37
C PHE A 97 14.53 -2.71 1.11
N ARG A 98 15.64 -2.84 1.83
CA ARG A 98 15.73 -2.64 3.28
C ARG A 98 16.96 -1.81 3.61
N ASN A 99 16.90 -1.02 4.67
CA ASN A 99 18.05 -0.23 5.14
C ASN A 99 18.99 -1.00 6.07
N ASP A 100 18.63 -2.22 6.48
CA ASP A 100 19.38 -3.07 7.43
C ASP A 100 19.69 -2.39 8.77
N ASP A 101 18.89 -1.39 9.15
CA ASP A 101 18.94 -0.75 10.46
C ASP A 101 17.95 -1.45 11.40
N ASP A 102 18.47 -2.06 12.47
CA ASP A 102 17.66 -2.78 13.44
C ASP A 102 16.80 -1.90 14.32
N ASP A 103 17.26 -0.68 14.62
CA ASP A 103 16.60 0.26 15.53
C ASP A 103 15.56 1.10 14.78
N ASN A 104 15.80 1.35 13.49
CA ASN A 104 14.88 2.09 12.63
C ASN A 104 14.65 1.37 11.29
N ARG A 105 13.95 0.23 11.36
CA ARG A 105 13.67 -0.62 10.20
C ARG A 105 12.78 0.10 9.17
N LEU A 106 13.34 0.32 8.00
CA LEU A 106 12.66 0.88 6.84
C LEU A 106 12.69 -0.12 5.68
N PHE A 107 11.57 -0.16 4.97
CA PHE A 107 11.38 -1.00 3.79
C PHE A 107 10.92 -0.14 2.62
N ILE A 108 11.42 -0.44 1.43
CA ILE A 108 10.89 0.10 0.18
C ILE A 108 10.26 -1.07 -0.57
N PHE A 109 8.95 -1.00 -0.77
CA PHE A 109 8.24 -1.87 -1.71
C PHE A 109 8.24 -1.18 -3.08
N SER A 110 8.66 -1.89 -4.12
CA SER A 110 8.62 -1.42 -5.50
C SER A 110 7.93 -2.46 -6.36
N ALA A 111 7.05 -2.03 -7.26
CA ALA A 111 6.39 -2.90 -8.23
C ALA A 111 6.14 -2.16 -9.54
N LYS A 112 6.08 -2.91 -10.64
CA LYS A 112 5.62 -2.40 -11.94
C LYS A 112 4.10 -2.48 -12.03
N TYR A 113 3.48 -1.44 -12.56
CA TYR A 113 2.04 -1.36 -12.81
C TYR A 113 1.77 -0.89 -14.25
N PRO A 114 0.83 -1.49 -14.99
CA PRO A 114 0.55 -1.10 -16.37
C PRO A 114 -0.15 0.26 -16.45
N PHE A 115 0.29 1.11 -17.37
CA PHE A 115 -0.42 2.34 -17.71
C PHE A 115 -1.58 2.01 -18.69
N PRO A 116 -2.78 2.60 -18.51
CA PRO A 116 -3.89 2.40 -19.44
C PRO A 116 -3.57 2.82 -20.89
N SER A 117 -2.69 3.81 -21.07
CA SER A 117 -2.22 4.31 -22.37
C SER A 117 -1.04 3.51 -22.96
N GLY A 118 -0.65 2.39 -22.33
CA GLY A 118 0.54 1.62 -22.67
C GLY A 118 1.76 1.97 -21.84
N GLY A 119 2.65 0.99 -21.65
CA GLY A 119 3.86 1.11 -20.82
C GLY A 119 3.67 0.63 -19.37
N LEU A 120 4.73 0.76 -18.57
CA LEU A 120 4.77 0.39 -17.15
C LEU A 120 5.18 1.62 -16.32
N SER A 121 4.47 1.87 -15.22
CA SER A 121 4.90 2.76 -14.15
C SER A 121 5.51 1.97 -13.00
N ASN A 122 6.29 2.66 -12.17
CA ASN A 122 6.64 2.14 -10.86
C ASN A 122 5.56 2.58 -9.85
N ARG A 123 5.16 1.66 -8.97
CA ARG A 123 4.52 1.98 -7.71
C ARG A 123 5.51 1.68 -6.61
N VAL A 124 5.90 2.72 -5.88
CA VAL A 124 6.93 2.60 -4.86
C VAL A 124 6.42 3.18 -3.56
N TYR A 125 6.49 2.38 -2.50
CA TYR A 125 6.06 2.75 -1.17
C TYR A 125 7.21 2.57 -0.18
N MET A 126 7.38 3.56 0.71
CA MET A 126 8.19 3.40 1.91
C MET A 126 7.31 2.94 3.05
N LEU A 127 7.71 1.86 3.72
CA LEU A 127 7.08 1.35 4.92
C LEU A 127 8.04 1.44 6.10
N ARG A 128 7.51 1.72 7.27
CA ARG A 128 8.26 1.72 8.53
C ARG A 128 7.52 0.95 9.60
N VAL A 129 8.24 0.47 10.61
CA VAL A 129 7.61 -0.15 11.77
C VAL A 129 7.18 0.93 12.77
N VAL A 130 5.90 0.96 13.12
CA VAL A 130 5.31 1.84 14.13
C VAL A 130 4.50 0.99 15.09
N ASP A 131 4.82 1.05 16.38
CA ASP A 131 4.16 0.29 17.44
C ASP A 131 4.04 -1.22 17.12
N GLY A 132 5.09 -1.78 16.50
CA GLY A 132 5.17 -3.19 16.12
C GLY A 132 4.43 -3.57 14.83
N ALA A 133 3.80 -2.63 14.13
CA ALA A 133 3.13 -2.85 12.85
C ALA A 133 3.84 -2.13 11.69
N LEU A 134 3.87 -2.76 10.52
CA LEU A 134 4.31 -2.09 9.29
C LEU A 134 3.24 -1.09 8.84
N LYS A 135 3.67 0.14 8.56
CA LYS A 135 2.80 1.23 8.12
C LYS A 135 3.44 1.95 6.94
N PHE A 136 2.61 2.44 6.03
CA PHE A 136 3.03 3.31 4.93
C PHE A 136 3.45 4.68 5.48
N GLU A 137 4.64 5.11 5.08
CA GLU A 137 5.19 6.40 5.44
C GLU A 137 5.24 7.35 4.23
N HIS A 138 5.44 6.79 3.02
CA HIS A 138 5.56 7.58 1.80
C HIS A 138 5.16 6.76 0.57
N GLU A 139 4.60 7.43 -0.44
CA GLU A 139 4.45 6.94 -1.81
C GLU A 139 5.33 7.80 -2.71
N PHE A 140 6.24 7.19 -3.47
CA PHE A 140 7.06 7.90 -4.44
C PHE A 140 6.31 7.96 -5.77
N MET A 141 6.10 9.18 -6.27
CA MET A 141 5.46 9.47 -7.56
C MET A 141 6.43 9.39 -8.74
#